data_AF-A0A2T6FYL7-F1
#
_entry.id   AF-A0A2T6FYL7-F1
#
_cell.length_a   1.000
_cell.length_b   1.000
_cell.length_c   1.000
_cell.angle_alpha   90.00
_cell.angle_beta   90.00
_cell.angle_gamma   90.00
#
_symmetry.space_group_name_H-M   'P 1'
#
loop_
_entity.id
_entity.type
_entity.pdbx_description
1 polymer ?
#
loop_
_entity_poly.entity_id
_entity_poly.type
_entity_poly.pdbx_seq_one_letter_code
_entity_poly.pdbx_strand_id
1 'polypeptide(L)'
;MTARCPHCSGVQPLDASICPHCGAEAKTQDRLLDALTYWDGTAAASRLYPSLIALLIVVVAGGAAAWLHVPALFWTGAVIALLYRLFMIKI
;
A
#
# COMPACT_ATOMS: atom_id res chain seq x y z
N MET A 1 11.25 34.27 -18.48
CA MET A 1 11.14 32.88 -18.99
C MET A 1 10.12 32.91 -20.12
N THR A 2 10.41 32.34 -21.29
CA THR A 2 9.50 32.39 -22.46
C THR A 2 9.10 30.97 -22.87
N ALA A 3 7.84 30.77 -23.22
CA ALA A 3 7.30 29.49 -23.70
C ALA A 3 6.78 29.64 -25.13
N ARG A 4 6.75 28.56 -25.90
CA ARG A 4 6.08 28.52 -27.21
C ARG A 4 4.62 28.14 -27.04
N CYS A 5 3.74 28.83 -27.75
CA CYS A 5 2.33 28.47 -27.83
C CYS A 5 2.18 27.11 -28.56
N PRO A 6 1.50 26.11 -27.99
CA PRO A 6 1.26 24.85 -28.69
C PRO A 6 0.32 24.99 -29.90
N HIS A 7 -0.48 26.08 -29.98
CA HIS A 7 -1.45 26.29 -31.06
C HIS A 7 -0.85 26.97 -32.30
N CYS A 8 0.01 27.97 -32.11
CA CYS A 8 0.60 28.75 -33.22
C CYS A 8 2.12 28.72 -33.28
N SER A 9 2.78 28.01 -32.35
CA SER A 9 4.25 27.96 -32.18
C SER A 9 4.95 29.29 -31.91
N GLY A 10 4.18 30.39 -31.77
CA GLY A 10 4.67 31.72 -31.43
C GLY A 10 5.32 31.77 -30.05
N VAL A 11 6.34 32.61 -29.91
CA VAL A 11 7.08 32.78 -28.65
C VAL A 11 6.35 33.80 -27.79
N GLN A 12 6.09 33.45 -26.53
CA GLN A 12 5.33 34.30 -25.61
C GLN A 12 5.86 34.23 -24.18
N PRO A 13 5.65 35.29 -23.38
CA PRO A 13 6.04 35.29 -21.98
C PRO A 13 5.21 34.25 -21.20
N LEU A 14 5.84 33.57 -20.23
CA LEU A 14 5.20 32.52 -19.42
C LEU A 14 3.93 33.01 -18.70
N ASP A 15 3.89 34.30 -18.39
CA ASP A 15 2.83 34.92 -17.58
C ASP A 15 1.66 35.44 -18.44
N ALA A 16 1.74 35.33 -19.77
CA ALA A 16 0.62 35.71 -20.64
C ALA A 16 -0.48 34.65 -20.60
N SER A 17 -1.62 35.02 -20.02
CA SER A 17 -2.85 34.22 -20.00
C SER A 17 -3.47 34.04 -21.39
N ILE A 18 -3.15 34.91 -22.34
CA ILE A 18 -3.64 34.87 -23.72
C ILE A 18 -2.44 35.01 -24.67
N CYS A 19 -2.36 34.10 -25.66
CA CYS A 19 -1.36 34.18 -26.71
C CYS A 19 -1.55 35.45 -27.55
N PRO A 20 -0.55 36.34 -27.65
CA PRO A 20 -0.64 37.55 -28.48
C PRO A 20 -0.61 37.26 -29.99
N HIS A 21 -0.22 36.04 -30.39
CA HIS A 21 -0.11 35.65 -31.80
C HIS A 21 -1.37 35.01 -32.37
N CYS A 22 -2.12 34.22 -31.58
CA CYS A 22 -3.32 33.54 -32.05
C CYS A 22 -4.56 33.78 -31.19
N GLY A 23 -4.45 34.53 -30.10
CA GLY A 23 -5.57 34.81 -29.19
C GLY A 23 -6.01 33.62 -28.34
N ALA A 24 -5.31 32.47 -28.42
CA ALA A 24 -5.65 31.31 -27.62
C ALA A 24 -5.34 31.55 -26.14
N GLU A 25 -6.33 31.24 -25.30
CA GLU A 25 -6.23 31.24 -23.83
C GLU A 25 -5.29 30.12 -23.36
N ALA A 26 -4.33 30.49 -22.51
CA ALA A 26 -3.43 29.55 -21.86
C ALA A 26 -4.20 28.83 -20.74
N LYS A 27 -4.78 27.68 -21.07
CA LYS A 27 -5.40 26.79 -20.08
C LYS A 27 -4.34 26.17 -19.18
N THR A 28 -3.91 26.91 -18.16
CA THR A 28 -2.94 26.48 -17.14
C THR A 28 -3.46 25.33 -16.28
N GLN A 29 -4.78 25.19 -16.13
CA GLN A 29 -5.40 24.13 -15.35
C GLN A 29 -5.29 22.74 -16.02
N ASP A 30 -5.39 22.68 -17.35
CA ASP A 30 -5.30 21.41 -18.09
C ASP A 30 -3.90 20.77 -17.97
N ARG A 31 -2.85 21.58 -17.96
CA ARG A 31 -1.47 21.08 -17.75
C ARG A 31 -1.23 20.48 -16.37
N LEU A 32 -1.90 21.00 -15.33
CA LEU A 32 -1.79 20.44 -13.99
C LEU A 32 -2.50 19.08 -13.94
N LEU A 33 -3.64 18.96 -14.61
CA LEU A 33 -4.40 17.72 -14.72
C LEU A 33 -3.60 16.64 -15.47
N ASP A 34 -2.91 17.01 -16.56
CA ASP A 34 -2.02 16.11 -17.30
C ASP A 34 -0.82 15.66 -16.45
N ALA A 35 -0.26 16.53 -15.61
CA ALA A 35 0.85 16.19 -14.72
C ALA A 35 0.40 15.25 -13.58
N LEU A 36 -0.79 15.48 -13.02
CA LEU A 36 -1.37 14.63 -11.97
C LEU A 36 -1.78 13.26 -12.50
N THR A 37 -2.26 13.17 -13.74
CA THR A 37 -2.60 11.88 -14.37
C THR A 37 -1.37 11.13 -14.86
N TYR A 38 -0.29 11.83 -15.24
CA TYR A 38 1.00 11.19 -15.55
C TYR A 38 1.62 10.51 -14.33
N TRP A 39 1.60 11.18 -13.16
CA TRP A 39 2.02 10.59 -11.89
C TRP A 39 0.81 10.01 -11.13
N ASP A 40 0.14 9.05 -11.75
CA ASP A 40 -0.98 8.37 -11.09
C ASP A 40 -0.46 7.45 -9.96
N GLY A 41 -0.52 7.95 -8.73
CA GLY A 41 -0.21 7.17 -7.52
C GLY A 41 -1.21 6.04 -7.25
N THR A 42 -2.38 6.04 -7.88
CA THR A 42 -3.38 4.97 -7.73
C THR A 42 -2.99 3.70 -8.48
N ALA A 43 -2.20 3.81 -9.55
CA ALA A 43 -1.58 2.66 -10.21
C ALA A 43 -0.66 1.87 -9.25
N ALA A 44 0.07 2.56 -8.36
CA ALA A 44 0.89 1.92 -7.34
C ALA A 44 0.06 1.24 -6.24
N ALA A 45 -1.11 1.80 -5.89
CA ALA A 45 -2.01 1.24 -4.88
C ALA A 45 -2.61 -0.13 -5.29
N SER A 46 -2.83 -0.34 -6.59
CA SER A 46 -3.43 -1.58 -7.11
C SER A 46 -2.61 -2.85 -6.82
N ARG A 47 -1.26 -2.73 -6.75
CA ARG A 47 -0.38 -3.86 -6.38
C ARG A 47 -0.27 -4.09 -4.87
N LEU A 48 -0.58 -3.08 -4.06
CA LEU A 48 -0.47 -3.17 -2.60
C LEU A 48 -1.62 -4.00 -2.00
N TYR A 49 -2.79 -3.95 -2.62
CA TYR A 49 -4.00 -4.65 -2.19
C TYR A 49 -3.85 -6.19 -2.08
N PRO A 50 -3.35 -6.91 -3.11
CA PRO A 50 -3.17 -8.37 -3.00
C PRO A 50 -2.11 -8.76 -1.96
N SER A 51 -1.05 -7.96 -1.79
CA SER A 51 -0.01 -8.22 -0.78
C SER A 51 -0.52 -8.08 0.65
N LEU A 52 -1.36 -7.07 0.92
CA LEU A 52 -2.00 -6.88 2.22
C LEU A 52 -2.96 -8.02 2.57
N ILE A 53 -3.73 -8.51 1.58
CA ILE A 53 -4.61 -9.67 1.76
C ILE A 53 -3.81 -10.92 2.12
N ALA A 54 -2.71 -11.19 1.41
CA ALA A 54 -1.86 -12.34 1.70
C ALA A 54 -1.27 -12.29 3.13
N LEU A 55 -0.80 -11.12 3.56
CA LEU A 55 -0.30 -10.91 4.93
C LEU A 55 -1.40 -11.15 5.98
N LEU A 56 -2.61 -10.62 5.75
CA LEU A 56 -3.75 -10.85 6.65
C LEU A 56 -4.08 -12.34 6.79
N ILE A 57 -4.09 -13.09 5.69
CA ILE A 57 -4.35 -14.54 5.70
C ILE A 57 -3.29 -15.25 6.55
N VAL A 58 -2.00 -14.93 6.37
CA VAL A 58 -0.91 -15.54 7.14
C VAL A 58 -1.03 -15.24 8.63
N VAL A 59 -1.34 -14.00 9.01
CA VAL A 59 -1.49 -13.60 10.41
C VAL A 59 -2.67 -14.32 11.07
N VAL A 60 -3.82 -14.38 10.38
CA VAL A 60 -5.03 -15.05 10.91
C VAL A 60 -4.81 -16.57 11.02
N ALA A 61 -4.21 -17.20 10.01
CA ALA A 61 -3.93 -18.63 10.03
C ALA A 61 -2.91 -19.01 11.12
N GLY A 62 -1.84 -18.22 11.28
CA GLY A 62 -0.85 -18.41 12.32
C GLY A 62 -1.43 -18.22 13.73
N GLY A 63 -2.27 -17.19 13.91
CA GLY A 63 -3.00 -16.96 15.15
C GLY A 63 -3.91 -18.13 15.52
N ALA A 64 -4.72 -18.62 14.57
CA ALA A 64 -5.60 -19.77 14.78
C ALA A 64 -4.82 -21.04 15.15
N ALA A 65 -3.69 -21.30 14.49
CA ALA A 65 -2.84 -22.44 14.80
C ALA A 65 -2.28 -22.37 16.23
N ALA A 66 -1.82 -21.20 16.69
CA ALA A 66 -1.34 -21.03 18.06
C ALA A 66 -2.43 -21.33 19.10
N TRP A 67 -3.65 -20.83 18.89
CA TRP A 67 -4.78 -21.07 19.80
C TRP A 67 -5.16 -22.56 19.92
N LEU A 68 -5.03 -23.34 18.85
CA LEU A 68 -5.32 -24.77 18.86
C LEU A 68 -4.23 -25.62 19.53
N HIS A 69 -2.96 -25.20 19.46
CA HIS A 69 -1.83 -25.99 20.00
C HIS A 69 -1.48 -25.63 21.45
N VAL A 70 -1.86 -24.45 21.94
CA VAL A 70 -1.66 -24.03 23.35
C VAL A 70 -2.31 -25.01 24.35
N PRO A 71 -3.57 -25.46 24.16
CA PRO A 71 -4.17 -26.47 25.04
C PRO A 71 -3.41 -27.80 25.02
N ALA A 72 -2.95 -28.25 23.84
CA ALA A 72 -2.23 -29.51 23.70
C ALA A 72 -0.87 -29.51 24.44
N LEU A 73 -0.12 -28.40 24.33
CA LEU A 73 1.15 -28.24 25.07
C LEU A 73 0.92 -28.16 26.58
N PHE A 74 -0.14 -27.49 27.02
CA PHE A 74 -0.48 -27.39 28.44
C PHE A 74 -0.86 -28.76 29.03
N TRP A 75 -1.73 -29.51 28.36
CA TRP A 75 -2.17 -30.83 28.82
C TRP A 75 -1.05 -31.88 28.78
N THR A 76 -0.22 -31.88 27.74
CA THR A 76 0.94 -32.81 27.66
C THR A 76 1.94 -32.55 28.78
N GLY A 77 2.25 -31.28 29.07
CA GLY A 77 3.10 -30.92 30.21
C GLY A 77 2.50 -31.34 31.57
N ALA A 78 1.19 -31.11 31.76
CA ALA A 78 0.49 -31.51 32.98
C ALA A 78 0.49 -33.04 33.19
N VAL A 79 0.27 -33.83 32.13
CA VAL A 79 0.32 -35.30 32.19
C VAL A 79 1.72 -35.79 32.54
N ILE A 80 2.77 -35.24 31.91
CA ILE A 80 4.16 -35.61 32.20
C ILE A 80 4.52 -35.29 33.67
N ALA A 81 4.13 -34.11 34.16
CA ALA A 81 4.35 -33.72 35.55
C ALA A 81 3.63 -34.63 36.55
N LEU A 82 2.39 -35.04 36.24
CA LEU A 82 1.62 -35.98 37.05
C LEU A 82 2.29 -37.36 37.09
N LEU A 83 2.71 -37.88 35.94
CA LEU A 83 3.40 -39.17 35.83
C LEU A 83 4.72 -39.15 36.62
N TYR A 84 5.51 -38.07 36.49
CA TYR A 84 6.75 -37.90 37.25
C TYR A 84 6.50 -37.88 38.77
N ARG A 85 5.46 -37.15 39.20
CA ARG A 85 5.07 -37.09 40.63
C ARG A 85 4.62 -38.44 41.16
N LEU A 86 3.81 -39.18 40.41
CA LEU A 86 3.36 -40.52 40.80
C LEU A 86 4.51 -41.52 40.85
N PHE A 87 5.47 -41.43 39.92
CA PHE A 87 6.66 -42.25 39.93
C PHE A 87 7.56 -41.97 41.14
N MET A 88 7.79 -40.68 41.46
CA MET A 88 8.58 -40.26 42.63
C MET A 88 7.92 -40.61 43.98
N ILE A 89 6.58 -40.65 44.05
CA ILE A 89 5.86 -41.05 45.27
C ILE A 89 5.95 -42.58 45.51
N LYS A 90 6.21 -43.36 44.45
CA LYS A 90 6.22 -44.84 44.52
C LYS A 90 7.58 -45.45 44.84
N ILE A 91 8.64 -44.64 44.90
CA ILE A 91 10.02 -44.98 45.30
C ILE A 91 10.22 -44.57 46.77
#